data_AF-A0A7C5D6L5-F1
#
_entry.id   AF-A0A7C5D6L5-F1
#
_cell.length_a   1.000
_cell.length_b   1.000
_cell.length_c   1.000
_cell.angle_alpha   90.00
_cell.angle_beta   90.00
_cell.angle_gamma   90.00
#
_symmetry.space_group_name_H-M   'P 1'
#
loop_
_entity.id
_entity.type
_entity.pdbx_description
1 polymer ?
#
loop_
_entity_poly.entity_id
_entity_poly.type
_entity_poly.pdbx_seq_one_letter_code
_entity_poly.pdbx_strand_id
1 'polypeptide(L)'
;MTAALNINHTFPNNTRKNIYKSALASLYEKKKIWNKLNEDRLLRQKEKELDKARLHHKKLYAIYGKKYYKLIGEYGDYYVLEDALKNLPSSQFVIQVNRYSFSGMRTSRAVLKIDKSTNKMFLSEDTLRVYFKPYEIESIKYNPRNT
;
A
#
# COMPACT_ATOMS: atom_id res chain seq x y z
N MET A 1 54.55 44.28 18.41
CA MET A 1 53.82 43.96 19.65
C MET A 1 52.63 43.09 19.27
N THR A 2 52.68 41.78 19.50
CA THR A 2 51.58 40.84 19.20
C THR A 2 50.87 40.49 20.50
N ALA A 3 49.65 41.01 20.67
CA ALA A 3 48.81 40.65 21.80
C ALA A 3 48.30 39.21 21.60
N ALA A 4 48.82 38.27 22.38
CA ALA A 4 48.27 36.92 22.45
C ALA A 4 46.97 36.96 23.27
N LEU A 5 45.84 36.69 22.61
CA LEU A 5 44.56 36.48 23.29
C LEU A 5 44.61 35.12 24.00
N ASN A 6 44.92 35.16 25.29
CA ASN A 6 44.88 34.01 26.18
C ASN A 6 43.42 33.70 26.56
N ILE A 7 42.75 32.88 25.75
CA ILE A 7 41.39 32.41 26.04
C ILE A 7 41.47 31.04 26.73
N ASN A 8 41.80 31.04 28.01
CA ASN A 8 41.61 29.87 28.87
C ASN A 8 40.14 29.78 29.28
N HIS A 9 39.29 29.22 28.41
CA HIS A 9 37.93 28.82 28.81
C HIS A 9 37.95 27.45 29.50
N THR A 10 38.41 27.43 30.75
CA THR A 10 38.19 26.30 31.66
C THR A 10 36.77 26.38 32.20
N PHE A 11 35.82 25.79 31.48
CA PHE A 11 34.48 25.56 32.00
C PHE A 11 34.52 24.59 33.19
N PRO A 12 33.80 24.87 34.30
CA PRO A 12 33.68 23.95 35.42
C PRO A 12 33.23 22.55 34.97
N ASN A 13 33.76 21.50 35.61
CA ASN A 13 33.44 20.11 35.25
C ASN A 13 31.93 19.78 35.30
N ASN A 14 31.18 20.45 36.19
CA ASN A 14 29.71 20.29 36.29
C ASN A 14 28.97 20.85 35.06
N THR A 15 29.42 21.97 34.48
CA THR A 15 28.82 22.56 33.28
C THR A 15 29.08 21.69 32.05
N ARG A 16 30.30 21.12 31.92
CA ARG A 16 30.63 20.15 30.86
C ARG A 16 29.74 18.91 30.93
N LYS A 17 29.60 18.30 32.12
CA LYS A 17 28.77 17.09 32.32
C LYS A 17 27.30 17.31 31.94
N ASN A 18 26.76 18.48 32.23
CA ASN A 18 25.38 18.85 31.88
C ASN A 18 25.21 19.08 30.36
N ILE A 19 26.18 19.70 29.68
CA ILE A 19 26.18 19.88 28.22
C ILE A 19 26.25 18.52 27.51
N TYR A 20 27.09 17.60 27.97
CA TYR A 20 27.15 16.25 27.37
C TYR A 20 25.86 15.47 27.61
N LYS A 21 25.23 15.60 28.78
CA LYS A 21 23.96 14.95 29.09
C LYS A 21 22.82 15.47 28.22
N SER A 22 22.73 16.78 28.01
CA SER A 22 21.71 17.38 27.14
C SER A 22 21.96 17.07 25.66
N ALA A 23 23.21 17.11 25.20
CA ALA A 23 23.57 16.71 23.84
C ALA A 23 23.26 15.23 23.58
N LEU A 24 23.56 14.35 24.54
CA LEU A 24 23.24 12.93 24.44
C LEU A 24 21.74 12.68 24.40
N ALA A 25 20.96 13.34 25.26
CA ALA A 25 19.50 13.27 25.23
C ALA A 25 18.94 13.72 23.88
N SER A 26 19.44 14.83 23.33
CA SER A 26 19.06 15.31 22.00
C SER A 26 19.42 14.32 20.89
N LEU A 27 20.58 13.64 20.97
CA LEU A 27 20.96 12.61 20.01
C LEU A 27 20.02 11.38 20.07
N TYR A 28 19.61 10.97 21.27
CA TYR A 28 18.62 9.90 21.44
C TYR A 28 17.26 10.28 20.84
N GLU A 29 16.78 11.50 21.09
CA GLU A 29 15.53 11.99 20.50
C GLU A 29 15.61 12.08 18.98
N LYS A 30 16.71 12.61 18.44
CA LYS A 30 16.96 12.64 16.99
C LYS A 30 16.97 11.24 16.40
N LYS A 31 17.64 10.28 17.04
CA LYS A 31 17.66 8.87 16.60
C LYS A 31 16.26 8.26 16.63
N LYS A 32 15.46 8.53 17.67
CA LYS A 32 14.08 8.06 17.78
C LYS A 32 13.21 8.61 16.65
N ILE A 33 13.30 9.90 16.37
CA ILE A 33 12.57 10.56 15.27
C ILE A 33 13.01 9.98 13.92
N TRP A 34 14.33 9.85 13.72
CA TRP A 34 14.89 9.30 12.49
C TRP A 34 14.42 7.87 12.23
N ASN A 35 14.43 7.01 13.25
CA ASN A 35 13.95 5.64 13.14
C ASN A 35 12.47 5.60 12.75
N LYS A 36 11.63 6.40 13.42
CA LYS A 36 10.20 6.49 13.10
C LYS A 36 9.96 6.92 11.65
N LEU A 37 10.66 7.96 11.19
CA LEU A 37 10.55 8.43 9.80
C LEU A 37 11.01 7.37 8.80
N ASN A 38 12.05 6.61 9.12
CA ASN A 38 12.53 5.54 8.27
C ASN A 38 11.58 4.34 8.23
N GLU A 39 10.97 3.98 9.36
CA GLU A 39 9.92 2.96 9.44
C GLU A 39 8.70 3.37 8.60
N ASP A 40 8.23 4.61 8.72
CA ASP A 40 7.13 5.17 7.92
C ASP A 40 7.46 5.19 6.42
N ARG A 41 8.73 5.45 6.07
CA ARG A 41 9.20 5.38 4.68
C ARG A 41 9.19 3.96 4.14
N LEU A 42 9.72 3.01 4.91
CA LEU A 42 9.77 1.59 4.54
C LEU A 42 8.36 1.01 4.39
N LEU A 43 7.44 1.38 5.27
CA LEU A 43 6.04 0.95 5.20
C LEU A 43 5.37 1.45 3.91
N ARG A 44 5.49 2.74 3.58
CA ARG A 44 4.97 3.31 2.33
C ARG A 44 5.58 2.68 1.09
N GLN A 45 6.87 2.34 1.13
CA GLN A 45 7.52 1.65 0.02
C GLN A 45 6.95 0.24 -0.19
N LYS A 46 6.80 -0.54 0.89
CA LYS A 46 6.19 -1.87 0.84
C LYS A 46 4.76 -1.83 0.30
N GLU A 47 3.95 -0.88 0.74
CA GLU A 47 2.58 -0.72 0.24
C GLU A 47 2.55 -0.47 -1.28
N LYS A 48 3.41 0.43 -1.78
CA LYS A 48 3.54 0.69 -3.23
C LYS A 48 3.99 -0.52 -4.02
N GLU A 49 4.92 -1.32 -3.48
CA GLU A 49 5.40 -2.54 -4.13
C GLU A 49 4.29 -3.60 -4.20
N LEU A 50 3.51 -3.77 -3.13
CA LEU A 50 2.37 -4.69 -3.10
C LEU A 50 1.27 -4.29 -4.09
N ASP A 51 0.97 -2.99 -4.19
CA ASP A 51 -0.01 -2.47 -5.14
C ASP A 51 0.43 -2.70 -6.59
N LYS A 52 1.70 -2.45 -6.89
CA LYS A 52 2.28 -2.77 -8.20
C LYS A 52 2.20 -4.25 -8.50
N ALA A 53 2.66 -5.09 -7.58
CA ALA A 53 2.67 -6.55 -7.75
C ALA A 53 1.25 -7.12 -7.97
N ARG A 54 0.22 -6.53 -7.36
CA ARG A 54 -1.18 -6.98 -7.49
C ARG A 54 -1.69 -6.91 -8.92
N LEU A 55 -1.40 -5.80 -9.61
CA LEU A 55 -1.89 -5.53 -10.96
C LEU A 55 -0.87 -5.91 -12.06
N HIS A 56 0.35 -6.25 -11.67
CA HIS A 56 1.40 -6.68 -12.58
C HIS A 56 1.04 -8.04 -13.24
N HIS A 57 1.26 -8.15 -14.55
CA HIS A 57 0.94 -9.34 -15.36
C HIS A 57 -0.53 -9.80 -15.27
N LYS A 58 -1.44 -8.87 -14.96
CA LYS A 58 -2.88 -9.13 -14.95
C LYS A 58 -3.52 -8.79 -16.28
N LYS A 59 -4.50 -9.59 -16.66
CA LYS A 59 -5.19 -9.44 -17.95
C LYS A 59 -6.19 -8.28 -17.88
N LEU A 60 -6.06 -7.35 -18.82
CA LEU A 60 -6.99 -6.25 -19.01
C LEU A 60 -7.97 -6.57 -20.15
N TYR A 61 -9.25 -6.35 -19.88
CA TYR A 61 -10.34 -6.51 -20.83
C TYR A 61 -10.84 -5.14 -21.27
N ALA A 62 -10.91 -4.91 -22.58
CA ALA A 62 -11.57 -3.74 -23.15
C ALA A 62 -13.03 -4.09 -23.47
N ILE A 63 -13.97 -3.51 -22.72
CA ILE A 63 -15.42 -3.73 -22.90
C ILE A 63 -16.08 -2.36 -23.01
N TYR A 64 -16.77 -2.09 -24.11
CA TYR A 64 -17.40 -0.79 -24.40
C TYR A 64 -16.47 0.43 -24.18
N GLY A 65 -15.22 0.32 -24.62
CA GLY A 65 -14.22 1.40 -24.49
C GLY A 65 -13.67 1.61 -23.08
N LYS A 66 -14.10 0.83 -22.08
CA LYS A 66 -13.58 0.87 -20.71
C LYS A 66 -12.70 -0.36 -20.44
N LYS A 67 -11.73 -0.19 -19.55
CA LYS A 67 -10.78 -1.24 -19.15
C LYS A 67 -11.21 -1.88 -17.84
N TYR A 68 -11.22 -3.21 -17.82
CA TYR A 68 -11.62 -4.02 -16.69
C TYR A 68 -10.58 -5.08 -16.35
N TYR A 69 -10.43 -5.35 -15.07
CA TYR A 69 -9.83 -6.59 -14.57
C TYR A 69 -10.92 -7.62 -14.31
N LYS A 70 -10.61 -8.89 -14.59
CA LYS A 70 -11.49 -10.01 -14.27
C LYS A 70 -11.06 -10.62 -12.94
N LEU A 71 -11.96 -10.59 -11.95
CA LEU A 71 -11.86 -11.32 -10.70
C LEU A 71 -12.47 -12.71 -10.89
N ILE A 72 -11.68 -13.72 -10.60
CA ILE A 72 -12.05 -15.13 -10.67
C ILE A 72 -12.19 -15.64 -9.24
N GLY A 73 -13.30 -16.33 -8.98
CA GLY A 73 -13.57 -16.95 -7.69
C GLY A 73 -14.57 -18.09 -7.84
N GLU A 74 -14.74 -18.85 -6.76
CA GLU A 74 -15.61 -20.04 -6.74
C GLU A 74 -17.07 -19.72 -7.07
N TYR A 75 -17.57 -18.55 -6.68
CA TYR A 75 -18.98 -18.17 -6.78
C TYR A 75 -19.33 -17.44 -8.09
N GLY A 76 -18.36 -17.33 -9.01
CA GLY A 76 -18.52 -16.73 -10.32
C GLY A 76 -17.58 -15.56 -10.54
N ASP A 77 -17.47 -15.17 -11.81
CA ASP A 77 -16.49 -14.18 -12.23
C ASP A 77 -17.08 -12.76 -12.28
N TYR A 78 -16.27 -11.79 -11.86
CA TYR A 78 -16.62 -10.38 -11.85
C TYR A 78 -15.65 -9.53 -12.67
N TYR A 79 -16.17 -8.47 -13.27
CA TYR A 79 -15.39 -7.47 -13.99
C TYR A 79 -15.42 -6.16 -13.22
N VAL A 80 -14.24 -5.66 -12.91
CA VAL A 80 -14.03 -4.45 -12.12
C VAL A 80 -13.24 -3.45 -12.93
N LEU A 81 -13.67 -2.18 -12.92
CA LEU A 81 -12.97 -1.12 -13.63
C LEU A 81 -11.52 -0.99 -13.14
N GLU A 82 -10.60 -0.78 -14.07
CA GLU A 82 -9.18 -0.61 -13.78
C GLU A 82 -8.95 0.49 -12.72
N ASP A 83 -9.62 1.63 -12.87
CA ASP A 83 -9.44 2.78 -11.98
C ASP A 83 -9.91 2.50 -10.54
N ALA A 84 -10.92 1.65 -10.38
CA ALA A 84 -11.43 1.29 -9.05
C ALA A 84 -10.45 0.41 -8.26
N LEU A 85 -9.56 -0.31 -8.94
CA LEU A 85 -8.52 -1.13 -8.30
C LEU A 85 -7.15 -0.42 -8.17
N LYS A 86 -6.95 0.75 -8.80
CA LYS A 86 -5.72 1.53 -8.64
C LYS A 86 -5.67 2.30 -7.32
N ASN A 87 -6.82 2.79 -6.87
CA ASN A 87 -6.93 3.69 -5.70
C ASN A 87 -7.65 2.98 -4.55
N LEU A 88 -7.06 1.90 -4.06
CA LEU A 88 -7.68 1.05 -3.04
C LEU A 88 -7.49 1.63 -1.64
N PRO A 89 -8.56 1.84 -0.87
CA PRO A 89 -8.44 2.20 0.53
C PRO A 89 -7.89 1.02 1.35
N SER A 90 -7.35 1.33 2.53
CA SER A 90 -6.84 0.34 3.48
C SER A 90 -7.93 -0.51 4.14
N SER A 91 -9.17 -0.01 4.14
CA SER A 91 -10.34 -0.67 4.71
C SER A 91 -11.20 -1.33 3.64
N GLN A 92 -12.20 -2.10 4.09
CA GLN A 92 -13.26 -2.56 3.19
C GLN A 92 -14.00 -1.38 2.57
N PHE A 93 -14.42 -1.51 1.31
CA PHE A 93 -15.14 -0.45 0.61
C PHE A 93 -16.12 -1.04 -0.40
N VAL A 94 -17.17 -0.27 -0.72
CA VAL A 94 -18.17 -0.66 -1.70
C VAL A 94 -17.64 -0.35 -3.09
N ILE A 95 -17.64 -1.35 -3.96
CA ILE A 95 -17.18 -1.27 -5.33
C ILE A 95 -18.29 -1.71 -6.28
N GLN A 96 -18.29 -1.15 -7.48
CA GLN A 96 -19.15 -1.61 -8.56
C GLN A 96 -18.48 -2.80 -9.26
N VAL A 97 -19.17 -3.93 -9.26
CA VAL A 97 -18.75 -5.14 -9.97
C VAL A 97 -19.76 -5.47 -11.06
N ASN A 98 -19.27 -6.03 -12.15
CA ASN A 98 -20.11 -6.36 -13.29
C ASN A 98 -19.98 -7.84 -13.61
N ARG A 99 -21.10 -8.51 -13.86
CA ARG A 99 -21.13 -9.91 -14.27
C ARG A 99 -21.57 -9.99 -15.73
N TYR A 100 -20.78 -10.69 -16.54
CA TYR A 100 -21.11 -10.90 -17.94
C TYR A 100 -22.05 -12.10 -18.08
N SER A 101 -23.15 -11.92 -18.79
CA SER A 101 -24.17 -12.94 -19.04
C SER A 101 -24.60 -12.91 -20.51
N PHE A 102 -25.37 -13.90 -20.96
CA PHE A 102 -25.96 -13.88 -22.31
C PHE A 102 -26.83 -12.64 -22.56
N SER A 103 -27.48 -12.11 -21.51
CA SER A 103 -28.25 -10.86 -21.58
C SER A 103 -27.41 -9.58 -21.55
N GLY A 104 -26.08 -9.70 -21.61
CA GLY A 104 -25.13 -8.60 -21.47
C GLY A 104 -24.56 -8.45 -20.06
N MET A 105 -24.03 -7.26 -19.78
CA MET A 105 -23.28 -6.95 -18.57
C MET A 105 -24.21 -6.42 -17.48
N ARG A 106 -24.34 -7.18 -16.39
CA ARG A 106 -25.15 -6.79 -15.22
C ARG A 106 -24.26 -6.14 -14.17
N THR A 107 -24.63 -4.93 -13.79
CA THR A 107 -23.94 -4.15 -12.76
C THR A 107 -24.52 -4.44 -11.38
N SER A 108 -23.67 -4.60 -10.38
CA SER A 108 -24.06 -4.71 -8.97
C SER A 108 -23.05 -4.03 -8.06
N ARG A 109 -23.42 -3.84 -6.80
CA ARG A 109 -22.52 -3.34 -5.76
C ARG A 109 -22.07 -4.50 -4.91
N ALA A 110 -20.79 -4.51 -4.55
CA ALA A 110 -20.19 -5.50 -3.67
C ALA A 110 -19.24 -4.82 -2.70
N VAL A 111 -18.94 -5.45 -1.57
CA VAL A 111 -17.91 -5.00 -0.64
C VAL A 111 -16.62 -5.72 -0.96
N LEU A 112 -15.58 -4.97 -1.29
CA LEU A 112 -14.24 -5.49 -1.50
C LEU A 112 -13.38 -5.19 -0.26
N LYS A 113 -12.61 -6.19 0.17
CA LYS A 113 -11.58 -6.08 1.19
C LYS A 113 -10.29 -6.67 0.62
N ILE A 114 -9.17 -6.02 0.90
CA ILE A 114 -7.86 -6.53 0.55
C ILE A 114 -7.07 -6.70 1.83
N ASP A 115 -6.53 -7.90 2.03
CA ASP A 115 -5.62 -8.14 3.14
C ASP A 115 -4.25 -7.56 2.78
N LYS A 116 -3.80 -6.56 3.53
CA LYS A 116 -2.50 -5.92 3.32
C LYS A 116 -1.33 -6.89 3.52
N SER A 117 -1.49 -7.89 4.38
CA SER A 117 -0.41 -8.83 4.73
C SER A 117 -0.18 -9.86 3.63
N THR A 118 -1.27 -10.39 3.04
CA THR A 118 -1.19 -11.45 2.02
C THR A 118 -1.48 -10.96 0.60
N ASN A 119 -1.87 -9.70 0.43
CA ASN A 119 -2.36 -9.12 -0.83
C ASN A 119 -3.56 -9.86 -1.44
N LYS A 120 -4.30 -10.62 -0.63
CA LYS A 120 -5.45 -11.41 -1.09
C LYS A 120 -6.68 -10.53 -1.19
N MET A 121 -7.44 -10.69 -2.26
CA MET A 121 -8.68 -9.97 -2.46
C MET A 121 -9.86 -10.80 -1.97
N PHE A 122 -10.78 -10.14 -1.28
CA PHE A 122 -12.00 -10.74 -0.78
C PHE A 122 -13.19 -9.89 -1.19
N LEU A 123 -14.22 -10.54 -1.73
CA LEU A 123 -15.43 -9.89 -2.20
C LEU A 123 -16.63 -10.45 -1.44
N SER A 124 -17.57 -9.59 -1.09
CA SER A 124 -18.91 -9.94 -0.61
C SER A 124 -19.93 -9.27 -1.50
N GLU A 125 -20.84 -10.05 -2.10
CA GLU A 125 -21.91 -9.52 -2.95
C GLU A 125 -22.97 -8.76 -2.15
N ASP A 126 -23.21 -9.18 -0.90
CA ASP A 126 -24.13 -8.51 0.01
C ASP A 126 -23.41 -7.39 0.75
N THR A 127 -23.96 -6.18 0.68
CA THR A 127 -23.46 -4.98 1.37
C THR A 127 -23.96 -4.85 2.81
N LEU A 128 -25.00 -5.59 3.18
CA LEU A 128 -25.61 -5.59 4.53
C LEU A 128 -25.09 -6.75 5.37
N ARG A 129 -25.10 -7.98 4.83
CA ARG A 129 -24.58 -9.18 5.51
C ARG A 129 -23.29 -9.63 4.84
N VAL A 130 -22.18 -9.04 5.30
CA VAL A 130 -20.89 -9.18 4.63
C VAL A 130 -20.27 -10.55 4.91
N TYR A 131 -20.21 -11.41 3.89
CA TYR A 131 -19.50 -12.69 3.91
C TYR A 131 -18.41 -12.68 2.84
N PHE A 132 -17.17 -12.50 3.28
CA PHE A 132 -16.02 -12.39 2.40
C PHE A 132 -15.63 -13.74 1.79
N LYS A 133 -15.60 -13.79 0.45
CA LYS A 133 -15.08 -14.92 -0.33
C LYS A 133 -13.79 -14.51 -1.05
N PRO A 134 -12.79 -15.39 -1.16
CA PRO A 134 -11.54 -15.07 -1.82
C PRO A 134 -11.72 -14.96 -3.34
N TYR A 135 -11.02 -14.00 -3.94
CA TYR A 135 -10.99 -13.76 -5.38
C TYR A 135 -9.55 -13.48 -5.83
N GLU A 136 -9.26 -13.82 -7.07
CA GLU A 136 -7.98 -13.53 -7.71
C GLU A 136 -8.17 -12.81 -9.04
N ILE A 137 -7.26 -11.88 -9.35
CA ILE A 137 -7.25 -11.24 -10.67
C ILE A 137 -6.62 -12.21 -11.67
N GLU A 138 -7.33 -12.44 -12.78
CA GLU A 138 -6.85 -13.27 -13.88
C GLU A 138 -5.46 -12.82 -14.38
N SER A 139 -4.51 -13.74 -14.37
CA SER A 139 -3.18 -13.52 -14.93
C SER A 139 -3.19 -13.63 -16.46
N ILE A 140 -2.30 -12.89 -17.12
CA ILE A 140 -1.98 -13.12 -18.52
C ILE A 140 -1.42 -14.54 -18.63
N LYS A 141 -2.12 -15.45 -19.32
CA LYS A 141 -1.58 -16.79 -19.59
C LYS A 141 -0.35 -16.62 -20.49
N TYR A 142 0.82 -17.06 -20.01
CA TYR A 142 2.01 -17.16 -20.85
C TYR A 142 1.75 -18.22 -21.93
N ASN A 143 1.76 -17.82 -23.21
CA ASN A 143 1.70 -18.74 -24.33
C ASN A 143 3.13 -18.95 -24.87
N PRO A 144 3.78 -20.09 -24.62
CA PRO A 144 5.17 -20.34 -25.02
C PRO A 144 5.39 -20.47 -26.53
N ARG A 145 4.38 -20.23 -27.37
CA ARG A 145 4.44 -20.42 -28.83
C ARG A 145 4.68 -19.14 -29.64
N ASN A 146 4.95 -18.01 -28.99
CA ASN A 146 5.20 -16.72 -29.64
C ASN A 146 6.65 -16.22 -29.41
N THR A 147 7.64 -17.09 -29.66
CA THR A 147 9.07 -16.72 -29.78
C THR A 147 9.64 -17.40 -31.01
#